data_AF-A0A9P1CB01-F1
#
_entry.id   AF-A0A9P1CB01-F1
#
_cell.length_a   1.000
_cell.length_b   1.000
_cell.length_c   1.000
_cell.angle_alpha   90.00
_cell.angle_beta   90.00
_cell.angle_gamma   90.00
#
_symmetry.space_group_name_H-M   'P 1'
#
loop_
_entity.id
_entity.type
_entity.pdbx_description
1 polymer ?
#
loop_
_entity_poly.entity_id
_entity_poly.type
_entity_poly.pdbx_seq_one_letter_code
_entity_poly.pdbx_strand_id
1 'polypeptide(L)'
;MLFLLQLTSFIIILLIIAAIASIVVNATNEGSRDEVLSYTTGMAIFVLVILNAGIAAYTENAAGNALDALAKLSQPEVSVMRGGEVVSIPTVDVVRGDIILLETGDVVPADLRLITAADLKVDEKALTGEPDDVSKNTKIKEQTKLTPENMVFSGCPVANGKCKGVVVATGMETRIGEIAKMMASEDKEAMEAMKNGGFQPQR
;
A
#
# COMPACT_ATOMS: atom_id res chain seq x y z
N MET A 1 -11.89 5.44 12.07
CA MET A 1 -11.54 4.55 13.19
C MET A 1 -10.86 5.30 14.34
N LEU A 2 -10.10 6.38 14.06
CA LEU A 2 -9.45 7.24 15.05
C LEU A 2 -10.41 8.01 15.99
N PHE A 3 -11.60 8.40 15.54
CA PHE A 3 -12.62 9.02 16.40
C PHE A 3 -12.94 8.21 17.68
N LEU A 4 -13.07 6.88 17.56
CA LEU A 4 -13.30 6.01 18.72
C LEU A 4 -12.02 5.84 19.57
N LEU A 5 -10.85 5.82 18.94
CA LEU A 5 -9.55 5.79 19.63
C LEU A 5 -9.29 7.07 20.44
N GLN A 6 -9.81 8.21 19.97
CA GLN A 6 -9.69 9.49 20.65
C GLN A 6 -10.62 9.56 21.86
N LEU A 7 -11.80 8.93 21.81
CA LEU A 7 -12.66 8.74 22.99
C LEU A 7 -12.01 7.84 24.07
N THR A 8 -11.11 6.93 23.67
CA THR A 8 -10.27 6.16 24.62
C THR A 8 -9.01 6.88 25.09
N SER A 9 -8.74 8.10 24.62
CA SER A 9 -7.56 8.84 25.09
C SER A 9 -7.71 9.09 26.59
N PHE A 10 -6.70 8.70 27.37
CA PHE A 10 -6.72 8.70 28.84
C PHE A 10 -7.20 10.04 29.43
N ILE A 11 -6.85 11.15 28.77
CA ILE A 11 -7.26 12.51 29.14
C ILE A 11 -8.77 12.72 28.97
N ILE A 12 -9.38 12.24 27.89
CA ILE A 12 -10.83 12.37 27.64
C ILE A 12 -11.63 11.49 28.61
N ILE A 13 -11.15 10.28 28.91
CA ILE A 13 -11.76 9.44 29.95
C ILE A 13 -11.71 10.14 31.32
N LEU A 14 -10.58 10.76 31.66
CA LEU A 14 -10.42 11.53 32.91
C LEU A 14 -11.39 12.72 32.95
N LEU A 15 -11.58 13.43 31.84
CA LEU A 15 -12.55 14.52 31.73
C LEU A 15 -14.01 14.05 31.84
N ILE A 16 -14.35 12.90 31.26
CA ILE A 16 -15.70 12.31 31.37
C ILE A 16 -15.97 11.89 32.82
N ILE A 17 -15.01 11.25 33.49
CA ILE A 17 -15.12 10.87 34.91
C ILE A 17 -15.28 12.12 35.78
N ALA A 18 -14.51 13.18 35.53
CA ALA A 18 -14.62 14.45 36.24
C ALA A 18 -15.99 15.11 36.04
N ALA A 19 -16.53 15.08 34.81
CA ALA A 19 -17.86 15.60 34.51
C ALA A 19 -18.98 14.80 35.20
N ILE A 20 -18.89 13.47 35.25
CA ILE A 20 -19.86 12.62 35.97
C ILE A 20 -19.78 12.84 37.49
N ALA A 21 -18.56 12.89 38.05
CA ALA A 21 -18.35 13.17 39.47
C ALA A 21 -18.94 14.53 39.87
N SER A 22 -18.78 15.55 39.02
CA SER A 22 -19.39 16.88 39.20
C SER A 22 -20.91 16.81 39.33
N ILE A 23 -21.59 16.09 38.43
CA ILE A 23 -23.05 15.96 38.43
C ILE A 23 -23.54 15.24 39.70
N VAL A 24 -22.84 14.18 40.13
CA VAL A 24 -23.22 13.38 41.32
C VAL A 24 -23.05 14.18 42.62
N VAL A 25 -21.95 14.92 42.75
CA VAL A 25 -21.68 15.77 43.93
C VAL A 25 -22.72 16.90 44.05
N ASN A 26 -23.09 17.49 42.91
CA ASN A 26 -24.11 18.55 42.85
C ASN A 26 -25.53 18.03 43.18
N ALA A 27 -25.84 16.77 42.85
CA ALA A 27 -27.13 16.16 43.16
C ALA A 27 -27.29 15.76 44.65
N THR A 28 -26.20 15.69 45.42
CA THR A 28 -26.20 15.14 46.79
C THR A 28 -25.93 16.16 47.90
N ASN A 29 -25.44 17.36 47.59
CA ASN A 29 -25.08 18.37 48.59
C ASN A 29 -25.72 19.74 48.30
N GLU A 30 -26.72 20.14 49.10
CA GLU A 30 -27.35 21.48 49.03
C GLU A 30 -26.51 22.60 49.67
N GLY A 31 -25.33 22.31 50.25
CA GLY A 31 -24.66 23.22 51.19
C GLY A 31 -23.30 23.81 50.80
N SER A 32 -22.60 23.26 49.80
CA SER A 32 -21.24 23.74 49.45
C SER A 32 -21.20 24.15 47.99
N ARG A 33 -21.25 25.46 47.75
CA ARG A 33 -20.96 26.07 46.45
C ARG A 33 -19.47 25.93 46.15
N ASP A 34 -19.03 24.74 45.77
CA ASP A 34 -17.77 24.63 45.04
C ASP A 34 -18.01 25.21 43.64
N GLU A 35 -17.53 26.43 43.40
CA GLU A 35 -17.59 27.12 42.10
C GLU A 35 -17.00 26.28 40.95
N VAL A 36 -16.19 25.27 41.29
CA VAL A 36 -15.52 24.36 40.37
C VAL A 36 -16.49 23.34 39.74
N LEU A 37 -17.64 23.02 40.37
CA LEU A 37 -18.55 21.93 39.94
C LEU A 37 -19.98 22.43 39.65
N SER A 38 -20.10 23.46 38.81
CA SER A 38 -21.38 23.98 38.31
C SER A 38 -21.83 23.29 37.01
N TYR A 39 -23.13 23.32 36.70
CA TYR A 39 -23.68 22.94 35.39
C TYR A 39 -22.97 23.65 34.23
N THR A 40 -22.49 24.88 34.47
CA THR A 40 -21.69 25.65 33.51
C THR A 40 -20.34 25.00 33.23
N THR A 41 -19.68 24.40 34.23
CA THR A 41 -18.41 23.69 34.07
C THR A 41 -18.59 22.41 33.24
N GLY A 42 -19.63 21.62 33.53
CA GLY A 42 -19.92 20.41 32.75
C GLY A 42 -20.23 20.71 31.28
N MET A 43 -21.02 21.76 31.02
CA MET A 43 -21.30 22.22 29.66
C MET A 43 -20.05 22.74 28.95
N ALA A 44 -19.17 23.47 29.65
CA ALA A 44 -17.91 23.96 29.09
C ALA A 44 -16.96 22.80 28.70
N ILE A 45 -16.83 21.77 29.56
CA ILE A 45 -16.03 20.58 29.25
C ILE A 45 -16.61 19.83 28.05
N PHE A 46 -17.94 19.66 28.00
CA PHE A 46 -18.59 18.98 26.87
C PHE A 46 -18.33 19.69 25.54
N VAL A 47 -18.48 21.02 25.50
CA VAL A 47 -18.17 21.83 24.32
C VAL A 47 -16.70 21.70 23.92
N LEU A 48 -15.79 21.72 24.90
CA LEU A 48 -14.35 21.56 24.66
C LEU A 48 -14.00 20.19 24.06
N VAL A 49 -14.65 19.11 24.51
CA VAL A 49 -14.48 17.77 23.94
C VAL A 49 -14.96 17.73 22.48
N ILE A 50 -16.13 18.30 22.18
CA ILE A 50 -16.66 18.37 20.81
C ILE A 50 -15.73 19.18 19.91
N LEU A 51 -15.23 20.33 20.37
CA LEU A 51 -14.27 21.14 19.63
C LEU A 51 -12.97 20.38 19.34
N ASN A 52 -12.39 19.73 20.34
CA ASN A 52 -11.16 18.96 20.17
C ASN A 52 -11.34 17.78 19.20
N ALA A 53 -12.48 17.07 19.28
CA ALA A 53 -12.80 16.00 18.34
C ALA A 53 -12.98 16.53 16.90
N GLY A 54 -13.64 17.68 16.74
CA GLY A 54 -13.82 18.33 15.43
C GLY A 54 -12.51 18.80 14.81
N ILE A 55 -11.65 19.47 15.59
CA ILE A 55 -10.31 19.89 15.14
C ILE A 55 -9.49 18.67 14.73
N ALA A 56 -9.49 17.61 15.54
CA ALA A 56 -8.77 16.39 15.23
C ALA A 56 -9.24 15.74 13.92
N ALA A 57 -10.55 15.60 13.73
CA ALA A 57 -11.13 15.04 12.51
C ALA A 57 -10.77 15.88 11.26
N TYR A 58 -10.74 17.21 11.38
CA TYR A 58 -10.32 18.09 10.30
C TYR A 58 -8.84 17.91 9.96
N THR A 59 -7.97 17.86 10.98
CA THR A 59 -6.52 17.65 10.77
C THR A 59 -6.19 16.28 10.18
N GLU A 60 -6.96 15.25 10.53
CA GLU A 60 -6.82 13.89 9.95
C GLU A 60 -7.14 13.90 8.45
N ASN A 61 -8.26 14.54 8.07
CA ASN A 61 -8.67 14.59 6.67
C ASN A 61 -7.68 15.42 5.83
N ALA A 62 -7.13 16.50 6.39
CA ALA A 62 -6.09 17.29 5.75
C ALA A 62 -4.78 16.48 5.57
N ALA A 63 -4.37 15.70 6.58
CA ALA A 63 -3.19 14.85 6.50
C ALA A 63 -3.35 13.71 5.47
N GLY A 64 -4.53 13.06 5.44
CA GLY A 64 -4.85 12.02 4.44
C GLY A 64 -4.80 12.55 3.02
N ASN A 65 -5.41 13.71 2.76
CA ASN A 65 -5.41 14.33 1.43
C ASN A 65 -4.00 14.73 0.96
N ALA A 66 -3.14 15.19 1.87
CA ALA A 66 -1.77 15.54 1.53
C ALA A 66 -0.94 14.29 1.14
N LEU A 67 -1.14 13.18 1.86
CA LEU A 67 -0.50 11.89 1.52
C LEU A 67 -0.99 11.34 0.18
N ASP A 68 -2.29 11.37 -0.08
CA ASP A 68 -2.86 10.91 -1.36
C ASP A 68 -2.39 11.76 -2.54
N ALA A 69 -2.28 13.09 -2.36
CA ALA A 69 -1.73 13.98 -3.38
C ALA A 69 -0.24 13.70 -3.65
N LEU A 70 0.54 13.48 -2.59
CA LEU A 70 1.95 13.12 -2.72
C LEU A 70 2.13 11.76 -3.43
N ALA A 71 1.26 10.79 -3.12
CA ALA A 71 1.24 9.49 -3.78
C ALA A 71 0.92 9.60 -5.28
N LYS A 72 -0.01 10.49 -5.67
CA LYS A 72 -0.34 10.75 -7.08
C LYS A 72 0.80 11.44 -7.84
N LEU A 73 1.53 12.36 -7.19
CA LEU A 73 2.67 13.05 -7.81
C LEU A 73 3.90 12.15 -8.01
N SER A 74 3.99 11.07 -7.25
CA SER A 74 5.08 10.08 -7.35
C SER A 74 4.70 8.84 -8.15
N GLN A 75 3.56 8.85 -8.86
CA GLN A 75 3.17 7.69 -9.66
C GLN A 75 4.18 7.47 -10.79
N PRO A 76 4.81 6.28 -10.87
CA PRO A 76 5.73 5.98 -11.96
C PRO A 76 4.96 6.00 -13.29
N GLU A 77 5.49 6.70 -14.28
CA GLU A 77 4.97 6.70 -15.63
C GLU A 77 5.70 5.67 -16.51
N VAL A 78 5.02 5.20 -17.54
CA VAL A 78 5.55 4.28 -18.55
C VAL A 78 5.15 4.73 -19.95
N SER A 79 6.08 4.57 -20.91
CA SER A 79 5.82 4.78 -22.33
C SER A 79 5.12 3.58 -22.95
N VAL A 80 3.87 3.77 -23.39
CA VAL A 80 3.07 2.79 -24.14
C VAL A 80 2.82 3.22 -25.57
N MET A 81 2.67 2.28 -26.48
CA MET A 81 2.24 2.52 -27.85
C MET A 81 0.75 2.21 -27.99
N ARG A 82 -0.08 3.24 -28.09
CA ARG A 82 -1.55 3.14 -28.27
C ARG A 82 -1.96 3.96 -29.48
N GLY A 83 -2.77 3.39 -30.38
CA GLY A 83 -3.18 4.09 -31.61
C GLY A 83 -2.05 4.42 -32.59
N GLY A 84 -0.88 3.77 -32.47
CA GLY A 84 0.30 4.03 -33.31
C GLY A 84 1.21 5.15 -32.80
N GLU A 85 0.83 5.84 -31.73
CA GLU A 85 1.63 6.87 -31.09
C GLU A 85 2.18 6.40 -29.74
N VAL A 86 3.33 6.95 -29.34
CA VAL A 86 3.92 6.70 -28.02
C VAL A 86 3.36 7.74 -27.04
N VAL A 87 2.74 7.25 -25.97
CA VAL A 87 2.09 8.07 -24.94
C VAL A 87 2.62 7.63 -23.58
N SER A 88 2.92 8.61 -22.72
CA SER A 88 3.25 8.34 -21.31
C SER A 88 1.95 8.17 -20.53
N ILE A 89 1.81 7.06 -19.82
CA ILE A 89 0.66 6.80 -18.93
C ILE A 89 1.13 6.40 -17.53
N PRO A 90 0.32 6.63 -16.49
CA PRO A 90 0.59 6.06 -15.17
C PRO A 90 0.71 4.54 -15.24
N THR A 91 1.66 3.97 -14.50
CA THR A 91 1.89 2.51 -14.44
C THR A 91 0.63 1.74 -14.00
N VAL A 92 -0.22 2.36 -13.18
CA VAL A 92 -1.49 1.78 -12.73
C VAL A 92 -2.54 1.61 -13.84
N ASP A 93 -2.41 2.36 -14.94
CA ASP A 93 -3.33 2.33 -16.08
C ASP A 93 -2.86 1.36 -17.19
N VAL A 94 -1.78 0.62 -16.93
CA VAL A 94 -1.26 -0.43 -17.81
C VAL A 94 -2.18 -1.64 -17.76
N VAL A 95 -2.56 -2.13 -18.93
CA VAL A 95 -3.41 -3.32 -19.08
C VAL A 95 -2.77 -4.36 -20.00
N ARG A 96 -3.24 -5.60 -19.87
CA ARG A 96 -2.84 -6.69 -20.78
C ARG A 96 -3.11 -6.28 -22.24
N GLY A 97 -2.14 -6.54 -23.12
CA GLY A 97 -2.20 -6.17 -24.54
C GLY A 97 -1.58 -4.82 -24.88
N ASP A 98 -1.26 -3.96 -23.89
CA ASP A 98 -0.47 -2.76 -24.16
C ASP A 98 0.91 -3.13 -24.69
N ILE A 99 1.45 -2.29 -25.59
CA ILE A 99 2.84 -2.41 -26.04
C ILE A 99 3.67 -1.37 -25.31
N ILE A 100 4.59 -1.83 -24.46
CA ILE A 100 5.47 -0.98 -23.67
C ILE A 100 6.83 -0.88 -24.35
N LEU A 101 7.40 0.32 -24.32
CA LEU A 101 8.78 0.58 -24.72
C LEU A 101 9.61 0.74 -23.46
N LEU A 102 10.75 0.05 -23.39
CA LEU A 102 11.69 0.15 -22.27
C LEU A 102 13.10 0.43 -22.78
N GLU A 103 13.85 1.23 -22.02
CA GLU A 103 15.25 1.56 -22.25
C GLU A 103 16.07 1.33 -20.97
N THR A 104 17.40 1.41 -21.08
CA THR A 104 18.31 1.28 -19.94
C THR A 104 17.91 2.21 -18.79
N GLY A 105 17.80 1.65 -17.58
CA GLY A 105 17.41 2.37 -16.38
C GLY A 105 15.92 2.27 -16.03
N ASP A 106 15.08 1.85 -16.98
CA ASP A 106 13.66 1.64 -16.69
C ASP A 106 13.45 0.41 -15.81
N VAL A 107 12.47 0.50 -14.91
CA VAL A 107 11.96 -0.66 -14.17
C VAL A 107 10.78 -1.23 -14.94
N VAL A 108 10.81 -2.54 -15.22
CA VAL A 108 9.75 -3.22 -15.94
C VAL A 108 8.43 -3.12 -15.12
N PRO A 109 7.36 -2.52 -15.66
CA PRO A 109 6.15 -2.22 -14.89
C PRO A 109 5.14 -3.37 -14.80
N ALA A 110 5.28 -4.37 -15.67
CA ALA A 110 4.37 -5.50 -15.84
C ALA A 110 5.14 -6.65 -16.51
N ASP A 111 4.63 -7.88 -16.48
CA ASP A 111 5.28 -8.97 -17.20
C ASP A 111 5.05 -8.80 -18.71
N LEU A 112 6.14 -8.74 -19.48
CA LEU A 112 6.09 -8.46 -20.91
C LEU A 112 6.64 -9.63 -21.73
N ARG A 113 5.99 -9.86 -22.86
CA ARG A 113 6.49 -10.70 -23.94
C ARG A 113 7.22 -9.82 -24.96
N LEU A 114 8.50 -10.09 -25.20
CA LEU A 114 9.33 -9.28 -26.08
C LEU A 114 8.90 -9.41 -27.56
N ILE A 115 8.68 -8.26 -28.19
CA ILE A 115 8.42 -8.09 -29.64
C ILE A 115 9.72 -7.72 -30.35
N THR A 116 10.51 -6.83 -29.75
CA THR A 116 11.84 -6.43 -30.23
C THR A 116 12.79 -6.27 -29.06
N ALA A 117 14.06 -6.64 -29.22
CA ALA A 117 15.10 -6.46 -28.22
C ALA A 117 16.41 -6.09 -28.93
N ALA A 118 17.07 -5.04 -28.44
CA ALA A 118 18.36 -4.57 -28.96
C ALA A 118 19.36 -4.48 -27.80
N ASP A 119 20.34 -5.39 -27.79
CA ASP A 119 21.35 -5.54 -26.74
C ASP A 119 20.76 -5.57 -25.31
N LEU A 120 19.58 -6.19 -25.19
CA LEU A 120 18.77 -6.15 -23.98
C LEU A 120 19.37 -7.04 -22.89
N LYS A 121 19.67 -6.43 -21.74
CA LYS A 121 20.01 -7.11 -20.49
C LYS A 121 19.11 -6.61 -19.37
N VAL A 122 18.69 -7.53 -18.51
CA VAL A 122 17.77 -7.25 -17.40
C VAL A 122 18.36 -7.85 -16.12
N ASP A 123 18.32 -7.07 -15.04
CA ASP A 123 18.65 -7.54 -13.70
C ASP A 123 17.44 -8.31 -13.14
N GLU A 124 17.58 -9.62 -13.04
CA GLU A 124 16.53 -10.51 -12.53
C GLU A 124 16.73 -10.90 -11.08
N LYS A 125 17.67 -10.26 -10.35
CA LYS A 125 18.00 -10.61 -8.96
C LYS A 125 16.79 -10.61 -8.04
N ALA A 126 15.85 -9.69 -8.26
CA ALA A 126 14.61 -9.61 -7.48
C ALA A 126 13.73 -10.86 -7.60
N LEU A 127 13.82 -11.59 -8.72
CA LEU A 127 12.98 -12.76 -9.01
C LEU A 127 13.74 -14.08 -8.89
N THR A 128 15.01 -14.12 -9.29
CA THR A 128 15.82 -15.35 -9.31
C THR A 128 16.82 -15.44 -8.15
N GLY A 129 17.17 -14.31 -7.53
CA GLY A 129 18.22 -14.22 -6.52
C GLY A 129 19.64 -14.23 -7.10
N GLU A 130 19.80 -14.40 -8.42
CA GLU A 130 21.09 -14.46 -9.08
C GLU A 130 21.63 -13.05 -9.38
N PRO A 131 22.93 -12.78 -9.17
CA PRO A 131 23.49 -11.43 -9.29
C PRO A 131 23.81 -10.99 -10.72
N ASP A 132 23.85 -11.91 -11.69
CA ASP A 132 24.25 -11.62 -13.06
C ASP A 132 23.08 -11.15 -13.93
N ASP A 133 23.31 -10.10 -14.72
CA ASP A 133 22.34 -9.63 -15.71
C ASP A 133 22.05 -10.69 -16.78
N VAL A 134 20.78 -10.89 -17.09
CA VAL A 134 20.35 -11.91 -18.05
C VAL A 134 20.12 -11.27 -19.42
N SER A 135 20.79 -11.81 -20.44
CA SER A 135 20.58 -11.39 -21.83
C SER A 135 19.23 -11.88 -22.36
N LYS A 136 18.49 -10.97 -22.98
CA LYS A 136 17.11 -11.20 -23.45
C LYS A 136 17.01 -11.04 -24.96
N ASN A 137 16.12 -11.81 -25.59
CA ASN A 137 15.91 -11.82 -27.04
C ASN A 137 14.50 -12.30 -27.38
N THR A 138 14.04 -12.13 -28.61
CA THR A 138 12.65 -12.43 -28.98
C THR A 138 12.39 -13.92 -29.32
N LYS A 139 13.43 -14.75 -29.38
CA LYS A 139 13.32 -16.13 -29.88
C LYS A 139 12.55 -17.01 -28.89
N ILE A 140 11.67 -17.85 -29.41
CA ILE A 140 11.02 -18.90 -28.62
C ILE A 140 11.98 -20.09 -28.57
N LYS A 141 12.35 -20.49 -27.35
CA LYS A 141 13.07 -21.71 -27.05
C LYS A 141 12.19 -22.55 -26.13
N GLU A 142 12.46 -23.86 -26.05
CA GLU A 142 11.83 -24.69 -25.04
C GLU A 142 12.06 -24.12 -23.64
N GLN A 143 11.01 -24.17 -22.83
CA GLN A 143 10.98 -23.55 -21.51
C GLN A 143 11.84 -24.36 -20.54
N THR A 144 13.12 -24.02 -20.51
CA THR A 144 14.16 -24.67 -19.69
C THR A 144 14.52 -23.87 -18.44
N LYS A 145 14.12 -22.59 -18.39
CA LYS A 145 14.43 -21.67 -17.30
C LYS A 145 13.15 -21.11 -16.69
N LEU A 146 13.21 -20.76 -15.40
CA LEU A 146 12.17 -20.04 -14.68
C LEU A 146 11.82 -18.72 -15.38
N THR A 147 12.84 -18.03 -15.89
CA THR A 147 12.74 -16.77 -16.63
C THR A 147 13.12 -16.96 -18.11
N PRO A 148 12.15 -17.23 -19.01
CA PRO A 148 12.40 -17.28 -20.44
C PRO A 148 13.12 -16.03 -20.97
N GLU A 149 14.07 -16.22 -21.90
CA GLU A 149 14.86 -15.12 -22.50
C GLU A 149 14.01 -14.12 -23.31
N ASN A 150 12.79 -14.52 -23.65
CA ASN A 150 11.84 -13.76 -24.46
C ASN A 150 10.75 -13.07 -23.66
N MET A 151 10.94 -13.03 -22.35
CA MET A 151 10.12 -12.28 -21.42
C MET A 151 10.98 -11.43 -20.50
N VAL A 152 10.38 -10.35 -20.02
CA VAL A 152 10.89 -9.51 -18.94
C VAL A 152 9.79 -9.38 -17.89
N PHE A 153 10.19 -9.26 -16.62
CA PHE A 153 9.28 -9.44 -15.49
C PHE A 153 9.14 -8.17 -14.67
N SER A 154 7.94 -7.95 -14.14
CA SER A 154 7.62 -6.79 -13.31
C SER A 154 8.60 -6.63 -12.14
N GLY A 155 9.11 -5.42 -11.94
CA GLY A 155 10.05 -5.08 -10.87
C GLY A 155 11.52 -5.33 -11.19
N CYS A 156 11.85 -5.96 -12.32
CA CYS A 156 13.22 -6.13 -12.78
C CYS A 156 13.70 -4.89 -13.56
N PRO A 157 14.85 -4.28 -13.21
CA PRO A 157 15.37 -3.14 -13.97
C PRO A 157 16.06 -3.57 -15.28
N VAL A 158 15.93 -2.74 -16.31
CA VAL A 158 16.64 -2.88 -17.57
C VAL A 158 18.08 -2.40 -17.37
N ALA A 159 19.00 -3.34 -17.26
CA ALA A 159 20.41 -3.07 -17.05
C ALA A 159 21.10 -2.50 -18.30
N ASN A 160 20.67 -2.91 -19.49
CA ASN A 160 21.20 -2.38 -20.75
C ASN A 160 20.24 -2.60 -21.93
N GLY A 161 20.40 -1.75 -22.95
CA GLY A 161 19.73 -1.87 -24.23
C GLY A 161 18.33 -1.26 -24.25
N LYS A 162 17.53 -1.69 -25.22
CA LYS A 162 16.14 -1.25 -25.36
C LYS A 162 15.25 -2.33 -25.94
N CYS A 163 13.97 -2.26 -25.64
CA CYS A 163 13.02 -3.25 -26.11
C CYS A 163 11.61 -2.71 -26.29
N LYS A 164 10.80 -3.50 -27.00
CA LYS A 164 9.35 -3.35 -27.04
C LYS A 164 8.75 -4.68 -26.63
N GLY A 165 7.76 -4.65 -25.75
CA GLY A 165 7.09 -5.85 -25.27
C GLY A 165 5.59 -5.66 -25.16
N VAL A 166 4.82 -6.72 -25.41
CA VAL A 166 3.38 -6.74 -25.13
C VAL A 166 3.15 -7.21 -23.71
N VAL A 167 2.29 -6.50 -22.97
CA VAL A 167 1.93 -6.85 -21.60
C VAL A 167 1.13 -8.16 -21.60
N VAL A 168 1.62 -9.16 -20.85
CA VAL A 168 0.95 -10.46 -20.69
C VAL A 168 0.28 -10.61 -19.32
N ALA A 169 0.81 -9.98 -18.28
CA ALA A 169 0.23 -9.98 -16.95
C ALA A 169 0.53 -8.68 -16.19
N THR A 170 -0.38 -8.25 -15.32
CA THR A 170 -0.28 -7.04 -14.50
C THR A 170 -0.67 -7.34 -13.05
N GLY A 171 -0.23 -6.50 -12.11
CA GLY A 171 -0.57 -6.62 -10.69
C GLY A 171 -0.28 -8.00 -10.10
N MET A 172 -1.26 -8.57 -9.39
CA MET A 172 -1.14 -9.86 -8.70
C MET A 172 -1.06 -11.09 -9.62
N GLU A 173 -1.19 -10.90 -10.93
CA GLU A 173 -1.04 -11.98 -11.92
C GLU A 173 0.36 -12.00 -12.54
N THR A 174 1.23 -11.02 -12.23
CA THR A 174 2.65 -11.07 -12.59
C THR A 174 3.37 -12.15 -11.80
N ARG A 175 4.55 -12.59 -12.24
CA ARG A 175 5.38 -13.56 -11.48
C ARG A 175 5.64 -13.10 -10.04
N ILE A 176 6.01 -11.84 -9.86
CA ILE A 176 6.25 -11.28 -8.53
C ILE A 176 4.95 -11.17 -7.72
N GLY A 177 3.83 -10.88 -8.40
CA GLY A 177 2.50 -10.86 -7.80
C GLY A 177 2.02 -12.25 -7.35
N GLU A 178 2.27 -13.29 -8.14
CA GLU A 178 2.00 -14.68 -7.78
C GLU A 178 2.80 -15.10 -6.56
N ILE A 179 4.10 -14.73 -6.50
CA ILE A 179 4.95 -14.98 -5.32
C ILE A 179 4.38 -14.27 -4.08
N ALA A 180 4.05 -12.98 -4.20
CA ALA A 180 3.45 -12.21 -3.09
C ALA A 180 2.13 -12.81 -2.61
N LYS A 181 1.31 -13.32 -3.55
CA LYS A 181 0.04 -13.98 -3.24
C LYS A 181 0.25 -15.29 -2.47
N MET A 182 1.24 -16.10 -2.86
CA MET A 182 1.59 -17.35 -2.18
C MET A 182 2.07 -17.10 -0.75
N MET A 183 2.96 -16.12 -0.55
CA MET A 183 3.43 -15.72 0.79
C MET A 183 2.28 -15.28 1.69
N ALA A 184 1.35 -14.46 1.17
CA ALA A 184 0.21 -13.97 1.93
C ALA A 184 -0.80 -15.09 2.30
N SER A 185 -0.91 -16.14 1.47
CA SER A 185 -1.74 -17.32 1.81
C SER A 185 -1.11 -18.18 2.90
N GLU A 186 0.21 -18.40 2.85
CA GLU A 186 0.93 -19.18 3.87
C GLU A 186 0.83 -18.52 5.25
N ASP A 187 0.96 -17.19 5.33
CA ASP A 187 0.79 -16.45 6.58
C ASP A 187 -0.63 -16.58 7.17
N LYS A 188 -1.66 -16.60 6.30
CA LYS A 188 -3.05 -16.82 6.72
C LYS A 188 -3.26 -18.23 7.25
N GLU A 189 -2.77 -19.24 6.55
CA GLU A 189 -2.87 -20.64 6.96
C GLU A 189 -2.10 -20.90 8.26
N ALA A 190 -0.91 -20.33 8.41
CA ALA A 190 -0.13 -20.39 9.64
C ALA A 190 -0.84 -19.70 10.82
N MET A 191 -1.43 -18.52 10.61
CA MET A 191 -2.24 -17.84 11.62
C MET A 191 -3.49 -18.64 12.01
N GLU A 192 -4.17 -19.27 11.05
CA GLU A 192 -5.34 -20.12 11.32
C GLU A 192 -4.96 -21.41 12.05
N ALA A 193 -3.83 -22.04 11.69
CA ALA A 193 -3.30 -23.23 12.36
C ALA A 193 -2.86 -22.94 13.81
N MET A 194 -2.24 -21.77 14.05
CA MET A 194 -1.91 -21.29 15.41
C MET A 194 -3.16 -21.04 16.25
N LYS A 195 -4.22 -20.48 15.64
CA LYS A 195 -5.50 -20.23 16.33
C LYS A 195 -6.24 -21.52 16.68
N ASN A 196 -6.05 -22.58 15.89
CA ASN A 196 -6.69 -23.89 16.08
C ASN A 196 -5.83 -24.89 16.87
N GLY A 197 -4.73 -24.46 17.50
CA GLY A 197 -3.94 -25.26 18.44
C GLY A 197 -3.12 -26.40 17.82
N GLY A 198 -2.91 -26.39 16.50
CA GLY A 198 -2.27 -27.48 15.77
C GLY A 198 -0.86 -27.15 15.30
N PHE A 199 0.09 -26.87 16.20
CA PHE A 199 1.51 -26.83 15.81
C PHE A 199 2.14 -28.21 16.05
N GLN A 200 2.22 -29.03 15.00
CA GLN A 200 3.20 -30.11 14.94
C GLN A 200 4.33 -29.68 14.00
N PRO A 201 5.53 -29.38 14.50
CA PRO A 201 6.66 -29.03 13.64
C PRO A 201 7.06 -30.26 12.82
N GLN A 202 6.99 -30.14 11.50
CA GLN A 202 7.66 -31.10 10.61
C GLN A 202 9.18 -30.88 10.74
N ARG A 203 9.88 -31.99 11.00
CA ARG A 203 11.33 -32.08 11.17
C ARG A 203 12.07 -31.93 9.85
#